data_AF-A0A7W6Q8B0-F1
#
_entry.id   AF-A0A7W6Q8B0-F1
#
_cell.length_a   1.000
_cell.length_b   1.000
_cell.length_c   1.000
_cell.angle_alpha   90.00
_cell.angle_beta   90.00
_cell.angle_gamma   90.00
#
_symmetry.space_group_name_H-M   'P 1'
#
loop_
_entity.id
_entity.type
_entity.pdbx_description
1 polymer ?
#
loop_
_entity_poly.entity_id
_entity_poly.type
_entity_poly.pdbx_seq_one_letter_code
_entity_poly.pdbx_strand_id
1 'polypeptide(L)' 'MEVLIIAVIIGLLPAAIAQSKGRSFVLWWFYGAAIFIVALPHALLMSSDTSALEYRRSKAE' A
#
# COMPACT_ATOMS: atom_id res chain seq x y z
N MET A 1 -19.74 -9.39 9.85
CA MET A 1 -18.34 -9.64 10.25
C MET A 1 -17.50 -10.16 9.08
N GLU A 2 -18.03 -11.05 8.22
CA GLU A 2 -17.30 -11.62 7.08
C GLU A 2 -16.81 -10.57 6.07
N VAL A 3 -17.65 -9.58 5.72
CA VAL A 3 -17.28 -8.52 4.77
C VAL A 3 -16.09 -7.69 5.27
N LEU A 4 -15.98 -7.46 6.58
CA LEU A 4 -14.85 -6.73 7.17
C LEU A 4 -13.55 -7.54 7.07
N ILE A 5 -13.62 -8.85 7.31
CA ILE A 5 -12.46 -9.75 7.16
C ILE A 5 -11.98 -9.78 5.71
N ILE A 6 -12.92 -9.87 4.76
CA ILE A 6 -12.62 -9.84 3.32
C ILE A 6 -11.98 -8.50 2.93
N ALA A 7 -12.55 -7.38 3.40
CA ALA A 7 -12.01 -6.05 3.13
C ALA A 7 -10.59 -5.87 3.69
N VAL A 8 -10.32 -6.42 4.89
CA VAL A 8 -8.98 -6.45 5.47
C VAL A 8 -8.02 -7.19 4.54
N ILE A 9 -8.33 -8.44 4.18
CA ILE A 9 -7.45 -9.30 3.36
C ILE A 9 -7.18 -8.68 1.98
N ILE A 10 -8.24 -8.20 1.32
CA ILE A 10 -8.15 -7.61 -0.01
C ILE A 10 -7.34 -6.31 0.02
N GLY A 11 -7.52 -5.46 1.04
CA GLY A 11 -6.75 -4.23 1.21
C GLY A 11 -5.26 -4.45 1.48
N LEU A 12 -4.86 -5.62 2.03
CA LEU A 12 -3.46 -5.92 2.33
C LEU A 12 -2.58 -5.97 1.06
N LEU A 13 -3.11 -6.43 -0.07
CA LEU A 13 -2.36 -6.54 -1.33
C LEU A 13 -1.86 -5.17 -1.84
N PRO A 14 -2.72 -4.19 -2.15
CA PRO A 14 -2.28 -2.88 -2.59
C PRO A 14 -1.50 -2.13 -1.48
N ALA A 15 -1.80 -2.37 -0.20
CA ALA A 15 -1.06 -1.79 0.91
C ALA A 15 0.39 -2.26 0.96
N ALA A 16 0.65 -3.55 0.79
CA ALA A 16 1.99 -4.12 0.77
C ALA A 16 2.80 -3.61 -0.43
N ILE A 17 2.17 -3.53 -1.61
CA ILE A 17 2.79 -3.02 -2.84
C ILE A 17 3.13 -1.53 -2.70
N ALA A 18 2.24 -0.74 -2.10
CA ALA A 18 2.51 0.67 -1.86
C ALA A 18 3.58 0.90 -0.79
N GLN A 19 3.61 0.08 0.25
CA GLN A 19 4.61 0.15 1.31
C GLN A 19 6.02 -0.11 0.78
N SER A 20 6.21 -1.10 -0.09
CA SER A 20 7.50 -1.38 -0.73
C SER A 20 7.96 -0.25 -1.66
N LYS A 21 7.02 0.52 -2.19
CA LYS A 21 7.27 1.72 -3.03
C LYS A 21 7.46 3.00 -2.24
N GLY A 22 7.58 2.95 -0.92
CA GLY A 22 7.85 4.15 -0.13
C GLY A 22 6.59 4.88 0.37
N ARG A 23 5.38 4.34 0.21
CA ARG A 23 4.12 4.96 0.68
C ARG A 23 3.64 4.40 2.03
N SER A 24 2.60 5.03 2.58
CA SER A 24 1.97 4.63 3.84
C SER A 24 1.08 3.41 3.66
N PHE A 25 1.38 2.35 4.40
CA PHE A 25 0.62 1.10 4.38
C PHE A 25 -0.85 1.30 4.77
N VAL A 26 -1.12 1.99 5.88
CA VAL A 26 -2.49 2.13 6.41
C VAL A 26 -3.38 2.93 5.46
N LEU A 27 -2.82 3.99 4.85
CA LEU A 27 -3.55 4.83 3.90
C LEU A 27 -3.94 4.04 2.65
N TRP A 28 -3.00 3.24 2.14
CA TRP A 28 -3.22 2.38 0.97
C TRP A 28 -4.07 1.16 1.27
N TRP A 29 -4.02 0.63 2.49
CA TRP A 29 -4.89 -0.43 2.96
C TRP A 29 -6.35 0.03 2.96
N PHE A 30 -6.63 1.21 3.52
CA PHE A 30 -7.97 1.78 3.51
C PHE A 30 -8.45 2.08 2.08
N TYR A 31 -7.58 2.64 1.24
CA TYR A 31 -7.86 2.89 -0.17
C TYR A 31 -8.15 1.59 -0.94
N GLY A 32 -7.37 0.53 -0.71
CA GLY A 32 -7.53 -0.79 -1.30
C GLY A 32 -8.77 -1.54 -0.83
N ALA A 33 -9.13 -1.39 0.45
CA ALA A 33 -10.36 -1.94 1.01
C ALA A 33 -11.62 -1.26 0.44
N ALA A 34 -11.53 0.03 0.10
CA ALA A 34 -12.64 0.80 -0.48
C ALA A 34 -12.79 0.61 -1.99
N ILE A 35 -11.68 0.61 -2.75
CA ILE A 35 -11.70 0.61 -4.24
C ILE A 35 -10.64 -0.34 -4.81
N PHE A 36 -10.70 -1.62 -4.45
CA PHE A 36 -9.67 -2.61 -4.80
C PHE A 36 -9.31 -2.67 -6.29
N ILE A 37 -10.33 -2.68 -7.17
CA ILE A 37 -10.16 -2.81 -8.63
C ILE A 37 -9.30 -1.68 -9.22
N VAL A 38 -9.39 -0.47 -8.66
CA VAL A 38 -8.59 0.68 -9.09
C VAL A 38 -7.28 0.77 -8.31
N ALA A 39 -7.33 0.47 -7.00
CA ALA A 39 -6.19 0.56 -6.12
C ALA A 39 -5.06 -0.40 -6.51
N LEU A 40 -5.39 -1.60 -7.00
CA LEU A 40 -4.38 -2.60 -7.37
C LEU A 40 -3.58 -2.19 -8.62
N PRO A 41 -4.18 -1.83 -9.78
CA PRO A 41 -3.45 -1.25 -10.90
C PRO A 41 -2.70 0.03 -10.52
N HIS A 42 -3.31 0.90 -9.71
CA HIS A 42 -2.69 2.15 -9.27
C HIS A 42 -1.43 1.89 -8.43
N ALA A 43 -1.47 0.89 -7.52
CA ALA A 43 -0.30 0.49 -6.74
C ALA A 43 0.81 -0.09 -7.63
N LEU A 44 0.46 -0.87 -8.66
CA LEU A 44 1.40 -1.49 -9.59
C LEU A 44 2.12 -0.45 -10.47
N LEU A 45 1.34 0.43 -11.10
CA LEU A 45 1.82 1.42 -12.07
C LEU A 45 2.55 2.59 -11.42
N MET A 46 2.27 2.87 -10.14
CA MET A 46 2.96 3.93 -9.40
C MET A 46 4.46 3.63 -9.27
N SER A 47 5.30 4.62 -9.55
CA SER A 47 6.75 4.54 -9.34
C SER A 47 7.10 4.51 -7.86
N SER A 48 8.21 3.85 -7.51
CA SER A 48 8.78 3.89 -6.17
C SER A 48 9.26 5.29 -5.82
N ASP A 49 8.89 5.78 -4.65
CA ASP A 49 9.37 7.05 -4.10
C ASP A 49 10.79 6.84 -3.54
N THR A 50 11.79 7.02 -4.40
CA THR A 50 13.21 6.82 -4.08
C THR A 50 13.66 7.69 -2.92
N SER A 51 13.20 8.94 -2.83
CA SER A 51 13.50 9.85 -1.72
C SER A 51 12.94 9.34 -0.39
N ALA A 52 11.71 8.85 -0.37
CA ALA A 52 11.12 8.27 0.84
C ALA A 52 11.78 6.93 1.26
N LEU A 53 12.33 6.18 0.31
CA LEU A 53 13.08 4.95 0.57
C LEU A 53 14.49 5.24 1.09
N GLU A 54 15.20 6.21 0.50
CA GLU A 54 16.52 6.66 0.95
C GLU A 54 16.47 7.23 2.36
N TYR A 55 15.49 8.08 2.67
CA TYR A 55 15.29 8.61 4.03
C TYR A 55 15.03 7.49 5.06
N ARG A 56 14.29 6.44 4.67
CA ARG A 56 14.06 5.28 5.54
C ARG A 56 15.33 4.47 5.75
N ARG A 57 16.15 4.32 4.71
CA ARG A 57 17.42 3.59 4.77
C ARG A 57 18.42 4.31 5.68
N SER A 58 18.57 5.63 5.54
CA SER A 58 19.48 6.43 6.36
C SER A 58 19.08 6.54 7.84
N LYS A 59 17.82 6.25 8.18
CA LYS A 59 17.32 6.18 9.57
C LYS A 59 17.51 4.80 10.21
N ALA A 60 17.75 3.77 9.40
CA ALA A 60 17.92 2.39 9.86
C ALA A 60 19.39 2.00 10.04
N GLU A 61 20.31 2.79 9.47
CA GLU A 61 21.76 2.76 9.72
C GLU A 61 22.13 3.58 10.97
#